data_AF-A0A160P7Z1-F1
#
_entry.id   AF-A0A160P7Z1-F1
#
_cell.length_a   1.000
_cell.length_b   1.000
_cell.length_c   1.000
_cell.angle_alpha   90.00
_cell.angle_beta   90.00
_cell.angle_gamma   90.00
#
_symmetry.space_group_name_H-M   'P 1'
#
loop_
_entity.id
_entity.type
_entity.pdbx_description
1 polymer ?
#
loop_
_entity_poly.entity_id
_entity_poly.type
_entity_poly.pdbx_seq_one_letter_code
_entity_poly.pdbx_strand_id
1 'polypeptide(L)'
;MARRARAGQLHCPGSRKGTPRRQVECAHDPRQQADLPHRPGSPEPGLGRAHPRCHPLRPDLPDPGQGILPKINRTLAEREDAIDGGTDRADGLRAEATAVREQYEAELAEARHDAARIRSQATEEGSKAIAAARAEGIAERDGILAAGHQQIAAERETAERELAGDVDSWAHALAGRIVGEPVGAQRA
;
A
#
# COMPACT_ATOMS: atom_id res chain seq x y z
N MET A 1 -1.06 47.99 -0.39
CA MET A 1 -1.03 46.81 -1.28
C MET A 1 0.00 45.80 -0.76
N ALA A 2 -0.36 44.95 0.21
CA ALA A 2 0.50 43.85 0.67
C ALA A 2 -0.39 42.65 1.05
N ARG A 3 -0.46 41.65 0.17
CA ARG A 3 -1.16 40.38 0.45
C ARG A 3 -0.13 39.34 0.90
N ARG A 4 -0.09 39.06 2.19
CA ARG A 4 0.61 37.89 2.76
C ARG A 4 -0.16 36.62 2.36
N ALA A 5 0.51 35.71 1.67
CA ALA A 5 -0.02 34.37 1.40
C ALA A 5 -0.10 33.59 2.71
N ARG A 6 -1.31 33.13 3.07
CA ARG A 6 -1.53 32.19 4.18
C ARG A 6 -1.11 30.80 3.72
N ALA A 7 -0.12 30.21 4.38
CA ALA A 7 0.17 28.79 4.27
C ALA A 7 -1.04 28.00 4.81
N GLY A 8 -1.65 27.18 3.96
CA GLY A 8 -2.74 26.28 4.33
C GLY A 8 -2.22 25.19 5.26
N GLN A 9 -2.69 25.18 6.51
CA GLN A 9 -2.54 24.06 7.42
C GLN A 9 -3.45 22.92 6.93
N LEU A 10 -2.84 21.85 6.43
CA LEU A 10 -3.55 20.60 6.17
C LEU A 10 -3.88 19.95 7.53
N HIS A 11 -5.17 19.87 7.82
CA HIS A 11 -5.73 19.26 9.01
C HIS A 11 -5.91 17.75 8.77
N CYS A 12 -5.17 16.92 9.50
CA CYS A 12 -5.36 15.47 9.50
C CYS A 12 -6.46 15.07 10.50
N PRO A 13 -7.53 14.37 10.08
CA PRO A 13 -8.57 13.94 10.99
C PRO A 13 -8.07 12.71 11.78
N GLY A 14 -7.86 12.85 13.09
CA GLY A 14 -7.69 11.69 13.98
C GLY A 14 -6.66 11.77 15.12
N SER A 15 -5.95 12.88 15.34
CA SER A 15 -4.95 12.94 16.42
C SER A 15 -5.57 13.37 17.76
N ARG A 16 -5.74 12.40 18.68
CA ARG A 16 -6.09 12.68 20.09
C ARG A 16 -4.95 13.47 20.75
N LYS A 17 -5.32 14.55 21.45
CA LYS A 17 -4.40 15.43 22.18
C LYS A 17 -3.60 14.63 23.22
N GLY A 18 -2.27 14.65 23.16
CA GLY A 18 -1.44 14.30 24.32
C GLY A 18 -0.14 13.52 24.10
N THR A 19 0.17 12.99 22.90
CA THR A 19 1.43 12.25 22.69
C THR A 19 2.57 13.18 22.25
N PRO A 20 3.76 13.11 22.87
CA PRO A 20 4.92 13.90 22.47
C PRO A 20 5.30 13.55 21.02
N ARG A 21 5.72 14.56 20.25
CA ARG A 21 6.15 14.43 18.85
C ARG A 21 7.31 13.42 18.73
N ARG A 22 6.99 12.13 18.63
CA ARG A 22 7.87 11.20 17.92
C ARG A 22 7.87 11.70 16.48
N GLN A 23 9.07 12.01 16.00
CA GLN A 23 9.30 12.24 14.59
C GLN A 23 8.67 11.06 13.87
N VAL A 24 7.56 11.33 13.18
CA VAL A 24 7.09 10.42 12.16
C VAL A 24 8.20 10.50 11.13
N GLU A 25 9.10 9.51 11.14
CA GLU A 25 9.88 9.18 9.97
C GLU A 25 8.86 9.10 8.84
N CYS A 26 8.88 10.10 7.97
CA CYS A 26 8.19 10.03 6.72
C CYS A 26 8.75 8.79 6.04
N ALA A 27 8.02 7.67 6.13
CA ALA A 27 8.28 6.50 5.34
C ALA A 27 8.31 6.97 3.90
N HIS A 28 9.52 7.02 3.35
CA HIS A 28 9.82 7.43 2.00
C HIS A 28 8.99 6.53 1.08
N ASP A 29 7.92 7.09 0.51
CA ASP A 29 6.99 6.35 -0.33
C ASP A 29 7.74 5.91 -1.60
N PRO A 30 7.99 4.60 -1.82
CA PRO A 30 8.73 4.13 -2.98
C PRO A 30 7.97 4.36 -4.29
N ARG A 31 6.71 4.81 -4.24
CA ARG A 31 5.94 5.21 -5.42
C ARG A 31 6.25 6.62 -5.92
N GLN A 32 6.86 7.49 -5.11
CA GLN A 32 7.22 8.85 -5.53
C GLN A 32 8.58 8.96 -6.23
N GLN A 33 9.36 7.87 -6.28
CA GLN A 33 10.69 7.87 -6.89
C GLN A 33 10.72 7.31 -8.33
N ALA A 34 9.57 6.86 -8.86
CA ALA A 34 9.50 6.16 -10.14
C ALA A 34 9.18 7.03 -11.37
N ASP A 35 8.95 8.34 -11.21
CA ASP A 35 8.63 9.25 -12.34
C ASP A 35 9.67 10.35 -12.53
N LEU A 36 10.96 10.01 -12.40
CA LEU A 36 11.99 10.85 -13.00
C LEU A 36 12.21 10.37 -14.44
N PRO A 37 11.89 11.18 -15.46
CA PRO A 37 12.25 10.83 -16.82
C PRO A 37 13.78 10.68 -16.86
N HIS A 38 14.23 9.48 -17.22
CA HIS A 38 15.62 9.21 -17.51
C HIS A 38 16.09 10.28 -18.50
N ARG A 39 16.99 11.17 -18.08
CA ARG A 39 17.57 12.15 -19.00
C ARG A 39 18.44 11.38 -20.00
N PRO A 40 18.09 11.31 -21.30
CA PRO A 40 19.09 10.96 -22.29
C PRO A 40 20.10 12.10 -22.35
N GLY A 41 21.37 11.72 -22.51
CA GLY A 41 22.58 12.55 -22.59
C GLY A 41 22.37 14.07 -22.61
N SER A 42 22.83 14.73 -21.56
CA SER A 42 23.22 16.13 -21.68
C SER A 42 24.26 16.23 -22.81
N PRO A 43 24.05 17.02 -23.86
CA PRO A 43 25.17 17.40 -24.72
C PRO A 43 26.15 18.19 -23.86
N GLU A 44 27.41 17.76 -23.86
CA GLU A 44 28.52 18.49 -23.26
C GLU A 44 28.42 19.99 -23.61
N PRO A 45 28.53 20.91 -22.65
CA PRO A 45 28.51 22.34 -22.96
C PRO A 45 29.73 22.65 -23.82
N GLY A 46 29.47 23.13 -25.04
CA GLY A 46 30.47 23.60 -25.97
C GLY A 46 31.33 24.67 -25.33
N LEU A 47 32.49 24.27 -24.81
CA LEU A 47 33.61 25.15 -24.56
C LEU A 47 34.10 25.60 -25.93
N GLY A 48 33.68 26.81 -26.32
CA GLY A 48 34.25 27.55 -27.44
C GLY A 48 35.76 27.73 -27.21
N ARG A 49 36.56 26.78 -27.68
CA ARG A 49 37.99 26.98 -27.83
C ARG A 49 38.17 27.96 -28.97
N ALA A 50 38.76 29.10 -28.67
CA ALA A 50 39.30 29.99 -29.68
C ALA A 50 40.26 29.19 -30.57
N HIS A 51 39.83 28.84 -31.78
CA HIS A 51 40.72 28.24 -32.76
C HIS A 51 41.82 29.26 -33.08
N PRO A 52 43.11 28.87 -33.05
CA PRO A 52 44.18 29.75 -33.48
C PRO A 52 43.91 30.17 -34.92
N ARG A 53 44.00 31.49 -35.19
CA ARG A 53 43.71 32.10 -36.49
C ARG A 53 44.31 31.29 -37.63
N CYS A 54 43.49 30.88 -38.59
CA CYS A 54 43.95 30.32 -39.86
C CYS A 54 44.89 31.34 -40.52
N HIS A 55 46.17 31.00 -40.59
CA HIS A 55 47.15 31.75 -41.38
C HIS A 55 46.90 31.41 -42.86
N PRO A 56 46.84 32.38 -43.79
CA PRO A 56 46.72 32.08 -45.20
C PRO A 56 47.90 31.21 -45.66
N LEU A 57 47.56 30.12 -46.36
CA LEU A 57 48.49 29.17 -46.96
C LEU A 57 49.47 29.90 -47.89
N ARG A 58 50.77 29.61 -47.74
CA ARG A 58 51.80 30.07 -48.70
C ARG A 58 51.62 29.30 -50.03
N PRO A 59 51.74 29.97 -51.19
CA PRO A 59 51.34 29.39 -52.48
C PRO A 59 52.38 28.48 -53.17
N ASP A 60 53.53 28.18 -52.56
CA ASP A 60 54.57 27.39 -53.23
C ASP A 60 55.12 26.29 -52.31
N LEU A 61 54.38 25.18 -52.18
CA LEU A 61 54.91 23.92 -51.64
C LEU A 61 55.04 22.92 -52.80
N PRO A 62 56.22 22.33 -53.06
CA PRO A 62 56.35 21.25 -54.03
C PRO A 62 55.51 20.04 -53.56
N ASP A 63 54.86 19.36 -54.51
CA ASP A 63 53.98 18.21 -54.25
C ASP A 63 54.63 17.22 -53.25
N PRO A 64 54.08 17.06 -52.04
CA PRO A 64 54.71 16.23 -51.00
C PRO A 64 54.40 14.74 -51.22
N GLY A 65 54.72 14.23 -52.40
CA GLY A 65 54.28 12.92 -52.88
C GLY A 65 55.08 11.70 -52.44
N GLN A 66 56.08 11.78 -51.54
CA GLN A 66 57.02 10.64 -51.44
C GLN A 66 57.65 10.26 -50.10
N GLY A 67 57.04 10.57 -48.94
CA GLY A 67 57.50 9.86 -47.72
C GLY A 67 56.70 10.00 -46.42
N ILE A 68 56.10 11.16 -46.16
CA ILE A 68 55.48 11.45 -44.85
C ILE A 68 53.94 11.34 -44.88
N LEU A 69 53.30 11.79 -45.96
CA LEU A 69 51.85 11.66 -46.17
C LEU A 69 51.29 10.24 -46.03
N PRO A 70 51.89 9.17 -46.60
CA PRO A 70 51.32 7.83 -46.46
C PRO A 70 51.30 7.35 -45.00
N LYS A 71 52.25 7.79 -44.17
CA LYS A 71 52.26 7.45 -42.73
C LYS A 71 51.15 8.17 -41.96
N ILE A 72 50.87 9.44 -42.29
CA ILE A 72 49.79 10.22 -41.66
C ILE A 72 48.42 9.65 -42.04
N ASN A 73 48.20 9.39 -43.33
CA ASN A 73 46.94 8.79 -43.80
C ASN A 73 46.66 7.44 -43.13
N ARG A 74 47.70 6.62 -42.94
CA ARG A 74 47.59 5.38 -42.18
C ARG A 74 47.14 5.62 -40.74
N THR A 75 47.74 6.55 -40.01
CA THR A 75 47.32 6.86 -38.63
C THR A 75 45.94 7.49 -38.52
N LEU A 76 45.48 8.18 -39.57
CA LEU A 76 44.13 8.74 -39.62
C LEU A 76 43.11 7.64 -39.85
N ALA A 77 43.37 6.72 -40.79
CA ALA A 77 42.53 5.53 -41.00
C ALA A 77 42.44 4.67 -39.74
N GLU A 78 43.58 4.40 -39.07
CA GLU A 78 43.61 3.64 -37.80
C GLU A 78 42.81 4.33 -36.68
N ARG A 79 42.71 5.67 -36.69
CA ARG A 79 41.91 6.43 -35.72
C ARG A 79 40.43 6.46 -36.08
N GLU A 80 40.12 6.59 -37.35
CA GLU A 80 38.75 6.56 -37.87
C GLU A 80 38.12 5.19 -37.58
N ASP A 81 38.82 4.10 -37.90
CA ASP A 81 38.41 2.74 -37.55
C ASP A 81 38.23 2.54 -36.03
N ALA A 82 39.10 3.15 -35.22
CA ALA A 82 38.99 3.07 -33.76
C ALA A 82 37.82 3.89 -33.19
N ILE A 83 37.49 5.02 -33.83
CA ILE A 83 36.37 5.89 -33.46
C ILE A 83 35.05 5.23 -33.89
N ASP A 84 34.93 4.85 -35.16
CA ASP A 84 33.71 4.28 -35.72
C ASP A 84 33.42 2.90 -35.12
N GLY A 85 34.45 2.05 -35.00
CA GLY A 85 34.32 0.80 -34.28
C GLY A 85 34.05 1.00 -32.79
N GLY A 86 34.48 2.12 -32.21
CA GLY A 86 34.16 2.52 -30.84
C GLY A 86 32.72 2.95 -30.66
N THR A 87 32.18 3.73 -31.60
CA THR A 87 30.79 4.19 -31.59
C THR A 87 29.82 3.04 -31.84
N ASP A 88 30.11 2.16 -32.79
CA ASP A 88 29.28 0.99 -33.10
C ASP A 88 29.16 0.06 -31.89
N ARG A 89 30.27 -0.18 -31.17
CA ARG A 89 30.26 -0.97 -29.92
C ARG A 89 29.47 -0.27 -28.80
N ALA A 90 29.59 1.05 -28.68
CA ALA A 90 28.87 1.81 -27.67
C ALA A 90 27.36 1.83 -27.96
N ASP A 91 26.97 1.95 -29.22
CA ASP A 91 25.57 1.95 -29.64
C ASP A 91 24.94 0.56 -29.52
N GLY A 92 25.69 -0.50 -29.86
CA GLY A 92 25.28 -1.89 -29.59
C GLY A 92 25.02 -2.11 -28.10
N LEU A 93 25.95 -1.70 -27.23
CA LEU A 93 25.77 -1.84 -25.77
C LEU A 93 24.60 -0.99 -25.24
N ARG A 94 24.37 0.21 -25.78
CA ARG A 94 23.21 1.05 -25.41
C ARG A 94 21.89 0.41 -25.84
N ALA A 95 21.85 -0.19 -27.03
CA ALA A 95 20.68 -0.88 -27.53
C ALA A 95 20.35 -2.12 -26.67
N GLU A 96 21.37 -2.92 -26.34
CA GLU A 96 21.21 -4.07 -25.43
C GLU A 96 20.75 -3.64 -24.04
N ALA A 97 21.35 -2.59 -23.46
CA ALA A 97 20.95 -2.07 -22.16
C ALA A 97 19.50 -1.55 -22.17
N THR A 98 19.07 -0.92 -23.26
CA THR A 98 17.69 -0.45 -23.42
C THR A 98 16.73 -1.62 -23.55
N ALA A 99 17.04 -2.62 -24.37
CA ALA A 99 16.22 -3.82 -24.52
C ALA A 99 16.05 -4.58 -23.20
N VAL A 100 17.13 -4.76 -22.45
CA VAL A 100 17.09 -5.39 -21.12
C VAL A 100 16.25 -4.57 -20.15
N ARG A 101 16.39 -3.24 -20.15
CA ARG A 101 15.57 -2.36 -19.30
C ARG A 101 14.09 -2.47 -19.64
N GLU A 102 13.73 -2.47 -20.91
CA GLU A 102 12.33 -2.61 -21.36
C GLU A 102 11.73 -3.96 -20.91
N GLN A 103 12.51 -5.05 -21.00
CA GLN A 103 12.09 -6.36 -20.49
C GLN A 103 11.84 -6.33 -18.98
N TYR A 104 12.75 -5.76 -18.19
CA TYR A 104 12.57 -5.61 -16.75
C TYR A 104 11.36 -4.74 -16.38
N GLU A 105 11.13 -3.64 -17.12
CA GLU A 105 9.97 -2.77 -16.90
C GLU A 105 8.66 -3.51 -17.21
N ALA A 106 8.65 -4.35 -18.26
CA ALA A 106 7.51 -5.19 -18.60
C ALA A 106 7.21 -6.24 -17.50
N GLU A 107 8.23 -6.94 -17.00
CA GLU A 107 8.10 -7.89 -15.88
C GLU A 107 7.56 -7.19 -14.62
N LEU A 108 8.04 -5.99 -14.31
CA LEU A 108 7.57 -5.22 -13.16
C LEU A 108 6.11 -4.78 -13.33
N ALA A 109 5.71 -4.42 -14.55
CA ALA A 109 4.32 -4.07 -14.86
C ALA A 109 3.39 -5.27 -14.68
N GLU A 110 3.79 -6.44 -15.17
CA GLU A 110 3.06 -7.70 -14.99
C GLU A 110 2.93 -8.07 -13.51
N ALA A 111 4.04 -8.05 -12.76
CA ALA A 111 4.05 -8.33 -11.33
C ALA A 111 3.14 -7.38 -10.54
N ARG A 112 3.09 -6.09 -10.91
CA ARG A 112 2.18 -5.11 -10.29
C ARG A 112 0.71 -5.42 -10.62
N HIS A 113 0.43 -5.86 -11.84
CA HIS A 113 -0.90 -6.23 -12.28
C HIS A 113 -1.39 -7.48 -11.54
N ASP A 114 -0.54 -8.48 -11.41
CA ASP A 114 -0.83 -9.69 -10.63
C ASP A 114 -1.02 -9.39 -9.15
N ALA A 115 -0.18 -8.54 -8.56
CA ALA A 115 -0.36 -8.12 -7.18
C ALA A 115 -1.69 -7.37 -6.99
N ALA A 116 -2.13 -6.56 -7.96
CA ALA A 116 -3.44 -5.89 -7.91
C ALA A 116 -4.59 -6.89 -7.98
N ARG A 117 -4.49 -7.88 -8.88
CA ARG A 117 -5.47 -8.98 -9.00
C ARG A 117 -5.58 -9.78 -7.71
N ILE A 118 -4.46 -10.18 -7.10
CA ILE A 118 -4.43 -10.91 -5.83
C ILE A 118 -5.09 -10.10 -4.71
N ARG A 119 -4.81 -8.79 -4.61
CA ARG A 119 -5.45 -7.92 -3.62
C ARG A 119 -6.96 -7.79 -3.82
N SER A 120 -7.42 -7.68 -5.07
CA SER A 120 -8.86 -7.66 -5.38
C SER A 120 -9.52 -8.96 -4.93
N GLN A 121 -8.95 -10.10 -5.35
CA GLN A 121 -9.46 -11.42 -4.99
C GLN A 121 -9.52 -11.61 -3.47
N ALA A 122 -8.44 -11.28 -2.75
CA ALA A 122 -8.41 -11.40 -1.29
C ALA A 122 -9.43 -10.48 -0.60
N THR A 123 -9.70 -9.30 -1.16
CA THR A 123 -10.73 -8.38 -0.63
C THR A 123 -12.14 -8.96 -0.83
N GLU A 124 -12.42 -9.51 -2.01
CA GLU A 124 -13.69 -10.16 -2.32
C GLU A 124 -13.91 -11.41 -1.45
N GLU A 125 -12.92 -12.30 -1.36
CA GLU A 125 -12.95 -13.49 -0.51
C GLU A 125 -13.08 -13.13 0.97
N GLY A 126 -12.32 -12.14 1.44
CA GLY A 126 -12.42 -11.63 2.80
C GLY A 126 -13.81 -11.08 3.11
N SER A 127 -14.41 -10.33 2.18
CA SER A 127 -15.78 -9.81 2.34
C SER A 127 -16.81 -10.93 2.45
N LYS A 128 -16.67 -12.00 1.65
CA LYS A 128 -17.53 -13.19 1.69
C LYS A 128 -17.36 -13.96 2.99
N ALA A 129 -16.12 -14.15 3.45
CA ALA A 129 -15.82 -14.82 4.71
C ALA A 129 -16.42 -14.06 5.91
N ILE A 130 -16.31 -12.73 5.94
CA ILE A 130 -16.92 -11.91 7.00
C ILE A 130 -18.45 -12.00 6.95
N ALA A 131 -19.05 -11.97 5.76
CA ALA A 131 -20.50 -12.12 5.60
C ALA A 131 -20.99 -13.49 6.08
N ALA A 132 -20.27 -14.57 5.72
CA ALA A 132 -20.56 -15.93 6.16
C ALA A 132 -20.45 -16.07 7.68
N ALA A 133 -19.35 -15.62 8.28
CA ALA A 133 -19.14 -15.67 9.72
C ALA A 133 -20.20 -14.87 10.50
N ARG A 134 -20.64 -13.72 9.96
CA ARG A 134 -21.75 -12.95 10.55
C ARG A 134 -23.08 -13.69 10.48
N ALA A 135 -23.38 -14.33 9.34
CA ALA A 135 -24.60 -15.08 9.17
C ALA A 135 -24.65 -16.29 10.12
N GLU A 136 -23.54 -17.02 10.24
CA GLU A 136 -23.39 -18.13 11.18
C GLU A 136 -23.55 -17.65 12.62
N GLY A 137 -22.86 -16.58 13.02
CA GLY A 137 -22.97 -16.03 14.37
C GLY A 137 -24.38 -15.51 14.72
N ILE A 138 -25.12 -14.99 13.74
CA ILE A 138 -26.54 -14.62 13.92
C ILE A 138 -27.39 -15.88 14.15
N ALA A 139 -27.20 -16.93 13.34
CA ALA A 139 -27.93 -18.18 13.48
C ALA A 139 -27.66 -18.85 14.84
N GLU A 140 -26.40 -18.88 15.27
CA GLU A 140 -26.01 -19.44 16.57
C GLU A 140 -26.61 -18.61 17.73
N ARG A 141 -26.49 -17.29 17.67
CA ARG A 141 -27.10 -16.39 18.67
C ARG A 141 -28.60 -16.65 18.78
N ASP A 142 -29.30 -16.73 17.65
CA ASP A 142 -30.75 -16.93 17.64
C ASP A 142 -31.12 -18.32 18.19
N GLY A 143 -30.29 -19.34 17.95
CA GLY A 143 -30.41 -20.65 18.58
C GLY A 143 -30.24 -20.61 20.10
N ILE A 144 -29.21 -19.90 20.59
CA ILE A 144 -28.97 -19.72 22.04
C ILE A 144 -30.14 -18.97 22.68
N LEU A 145 -30.65 -17.91 22.05
CA LEU A 145 -31.79 -17.15 22.55
C LEU A 145 -33.05 -18.01 22.61
N ALA A 146 -33.34 -18.79 21.58
CA ALA A 146 -34.49 -19.68 21.55
C ALA A 146 -34.41 -20.75 22.66
N ALA A 147 -33.25 -21.38 22.83
CA ALA A 147 -33.01 -22.33 23.91
C ALA A 147 -33.13 -21.66 25.29
N GLY A 148 -32.59 -20.46 25.46
CA GLY A 148 -32.70 -19.67 26.68
C GLY A 148 -34.15 -19.33 27.05
N HIS A 149 -34.97 -18.93 26.07
CA HIS A 149 -36.39 -18.68 26.30
C HIS A 149 -37.15 -19.94 26.72
N GLN A 150 -36.84 -21.09 26.11
CA GLN A 150 -37.43 -22.38 26.51
C GLN A 150 -37.04 -22.75 27.95
N GLN A 151 -35.77 -22.56 28.32
CA GLN A 151 -35.28 -22.82 29.67
C GLN A 151 -35.95 -21.91 30.70
N ILE A 152 -36.03 -20.60 30.43
CA ILE A 152 -36.69 -19.63 31.32
C ILE A 152 -38.18 -19.98 31.49
N ALA A 153 -38.86 -20.41 30.42
CA ALA A 153 -40.26 -20.81 30.50
C ALA A 153 -40.45 -22.04 31.42
N ALA A 154 -39.57 -23.04 31.30
CA ALA A 154 -39.60 -24.24 32.15
C ALA A 154 -39.25 -23.92 33.62
N GLU A 155 -38.26 -23.06 33.85
CA GLU A 155 -37.90 -22.58 35.19
C GLU A 155 -39.03 -21.78 35.83
N ARG A 156 -39.71 -20.94 35.06
CA ARG A 156 -40.88 -20.17 35.53
C ARG A 156 -42.01 -21.09 35.98
N GLU A 157 -42.35 -22.12 35.19
CA GLU A 157 -43.40 -23.07 35.57
C GLU A 157 -43.02 -23.84 36.86
N THR A 158 -41.74 -24.15 37.03
CA THR A 158 -41.24 -24.82 38.24
C THR A 158 -41.33 -23.88 39.45
N ALA A 159 -40.87 -22.64 39.32
CA ALA A 159 -40.93 -21.63 40.38
C ALA A 159 -42.38 -21.28 40.76
N GLU A 160 -43.31 -21.21 39.80
CA GLU A 160 -44.73 -20.96 40.08
C GLU A 160 -45.36 -22.08 40.90
N ARG A 161 -45.01 -23.35 40.62
CA ARG A 161 -45.48 -24.50 41.41
C ARG A 161 -44.94 -24.50 42.84
N GLU A 162 -43.67 -24.13 43.03
CA GLU A 162 -43.06 -24.00 44.36
C GLU A 162 -43.70 -22.85 45.16
N LEU A 163 -43.82 -21.67 44.54
CA LEU A 163 -44.42 -20.49 45.17
C LEU A 163 -45.87 -20.70 45.57
N ALA A 164 -46.67 -21.44 44.78
CA ALA A 164 -48.06 -21.72 45.14
C ALA A 164 -48.17 -22.47 46.48
N GLY A 165 -47.30 -23.46 46.73
CA GLY A 165 -47.27 -24.18 48.00
C GLY A 165 -46.80 -23.30 49.17
N ASP A 166 -45.76 -22.49 48.95
CA ASP A 166 -45.22 -21.61 49.99
C ASP A 166 -46.20 -20.50 50.38
N VAL A 167 -46.90 -19.90 49.42
CA VAL A 167 -47.89 -18.83 49.65
C VAL A 167 -49.04 -19.33 50.50
N ASP A 168 -49.56 -20.53 50.25
CA ASP A 168 -50.62 -21.12 51.08
C ASP A 168 -50.15 -21.31 52.52
N SER A 169 -48.92 -21.78 52.72
CA SER A 169 -48.34 -21.94 54.05
C SER A 169 -48.18 -20.60 54.79
N TRP A 170 -47.71 -19.56 54.09
CA TRP A 170 -47.52 -18.22 54.65
C TRP A 170 -48.85 -17.53 54.94
N ALA A 171 -49.87 -17.74 54.09
CA ALA A 171 -51.21 -17.22 54.29
C ALA A 171 -51.86 -17.81 55.56
N HIS A 172 -51.75 -19.13 55.77
CA HIS A 172 -52.24 -19.78 56.99
C HIS A 172 -51.47 -19.31 58.25
N ALA A 173 -50.15 -19.21 58.16
CA ALA A 173 -49.32 -18.71 59.26
C ALA A 173 -49.69 -17.26 59.64
N LEU A 174 -49.94 -16.40 58.65
CA LEU A 174 -50.40 -15.03 58.86
C LEU A 174 -51.80 -14.98 59.49
N ALA A 175 -52.74 -15.78 58.98
CA ALA A 175 -54.10 -15.85 59.50
C ALA A 175 -54.12 -16.29 60.98
N GLY A 176 -53.32 -17.30 61.34
CA GLY A 176 -53.19 -17.74 62.73
C GLY A 176 -52.64 -16.66 63.66
N ARG A 177 -51.68 -15.85 63.18
CA ARG A 177 -51.17 -14.71 63.94
C ARG A 177 -52.19 -13.60 64.13
N ILE A 178 -53.07 -13.37 63.16
CA ILE A 178 -54.11 -12.34 63.24
C ILE A 178 -55.23 -12.77 64.20
N VAL A 179 -55.63 -14.04 64.16
CA VAL A 179 -56.73 -14.58 64.98
C VAL A 179 -56.27 -14.93 66.41
N GLY A 180 -54.98 -15.22 66.61
CA GLY A 180 -54.41 -15.57 67.92
C GLY A 180 -54.48 -17.07 68.26
N GLU A 181 -55.07 -17.88 67.37
CA GLU A 181 -55.14 -19.35 67.46
C GLU A 181 -54.71 -19.96 66.11
N PRO A 182 -54.11 -21.17 66.11
CA PRO A 182 -53.71 -21.82 64.87
C PRO A 182 -54.95 -22.22 64.04
N VAL A 183 -55.07 -21.64 62.84
CA VAL A 183 -56.10 -22.01 61.86
C VAL A 183 -55.52 -23.05 60.89
N GLY A 184 -56.02 -24.29 60.96
CA GLY A 184 -55.55 -25.40 60.14
C GLY A 184 -56.70 -26.20 59.50
N ALA A 185 -56.69 -26.25 58.16
CA ALA A 185 -57.26 -27.25 57.25
C ALA A 185 -58.61 -27.90 57.65
N GLN A 186 -59.73 -27.25 57.36
CA GLN A 186 -61.04 -27.90 57.33
C GLN A 186 -61.62 -27.95 55.91
N ARG A 187 -61.25 -28.99 55.15
CA ARG A 187 -62.15 -29.99 54.50
C ARG A 187 -61.42 -30.74 53.37
N ALA A 188 -61.62 -32.07 53.41
CA ALA A 188 -61.76 -33.08 52.35
C ALA A 188 -61.12 -32.82 50.97
#